data_AF-A0A5B9WF62-F1
#
_entry.id   AF-A0A5B9WF62-F1
#
_cell.length_a   1.000
_cell.length_b   1.000
_cell.length_c   1.000
_cell.angle_alpha   90.00
_cell.angle_beta   90.00
_cell.angle_gamma   90.00
#
_symmetry.space_group_name_H-M   'P 1'
#
loop_
_entity.id
_entity.type
_entity.pdbx_description
1 polymer ?
#
loop_
_entity_poly.entity_id
_entity_poly.type
_entity_poly.pdbx_seq_one_letter_code
_entity_poly.pdbx_strand_id
1 'polypeptide(L)'
;MADRPYDSPDLATTPGDRAWFLSSRVQDYRGEARVNLLRLVAIAAFYLIELASHHGVSLGPLAIPAAGDRAFHAAATALAAGWVSLAAAVQLGLGRGILPAALKYVTTGLDVVLLTALLMIADGPRSPLVAGYFLILAASAMRFRLSLVWFATAGVMAGYAWLQGWALWLEPHRDVRVPRYHQLIVLTALGLCGIIQGQVIRRVRAMVVENAARLAATPGATDPTGGGLP
;
A
#
# COMPACT_ATOMS: atom_id res chain seq x y z
N MET A 1 -3.58 2.50 -24.27
CA MET A 1 -3.57 3.61 -23.30
C MET A 1 -4.64 4.58 -23.77
N ALA A 2 -5.90 4.30 -23.44
CA ALA A 2 -7.03 5.09 -23.88
C ALA A 2 -7.22 6.23 -22.88
N ASP A 3 -6.98 7.44 -23.35
CA ASP A 3 -7.24 8.71 -22.68
C ASP A 3 -8.75 8.77 -22.35
N ARG A 4 -9.10 8.85 -21.07
CA ARG A 4 -10.52 8.89 -20.68
C ARG A 4 -10.99 10.35 -20.78
N PRO A 5 -12.04 10.67 -21.56
CA PRO A 5 -12.50 12.05 -21.76
C PRO A 5 -13.11 12.76 -20.52
N TYR A 6 -12.94 12.20 -19.32
CA TYR A 6 -13.66 12.61 -18.10
C TYR A 6 -12.79 13.34 -17.05
N ASP A 7 -11.52 13.64 -17.34
CA ASP A 7 -10.62 14.28 -16.37
C ASP A 7 -10.74 15.82 -16.29
N SER A 8 -11.60 16.44 -17.11
CA SER A 8 -11.82 17.90 -17.12
C SER A 8 -13.15 18.28 -16.44
N PRO A 9 -13.17 19.07 -15.35
CA PRO A 9 -14.40 19.49 -14.67
C PRO A 9 -15.36 20.32 -15.54
N ASP A 10 -14.85 20.94 -16.61
CA ASP A 10 -15.64 21.76 -17.55
C ASP A 10 -16.52 20.97 -18.52
N LEU A 11 -16.41 19.63 -18.57
CA LEU A 11 -17.20 18.77 -19.48
C LEU A 11 -18.37 18.02 -18.78
N ALA A 12 -18.63 18.26 -17.49
CA ALA A 12 -19.74 17.63 -16.77
C ALA A 12 -21.09 18.30 -17.12
N THR A 13 -21.63 17.94 -18.28
CA THR A 13 -22.84 18.54 -18.88
C THR A 13 -24.14 18.08 -18.19
N THR A 14 -24.13 16.97 -17.45
CA THR A 14 -25.31 16.47 -16.72
C THR A 14 -25.13 16.50 -15.19
N PRO A 15 -26.21 16.73 -14.40
CA PRO A 15 -26.17 16.60 -12.94
C PRO A 15 -25.65 15.24 -12.45
N GLY A 16 -25.87 14.16 -13.22
CA GLY A 16 -25.39 12.82 -12.94
C GLY A 16 -23.86 12.69 -13.01
N ASP A 17 -23.22 13.30 -14.01
CA ASP A 17 -21.76 13.28 -14.17
C ASP A 17 -21.05 13.98 -12.99
N ARG A 18 -21.63 15.08 -12.50
CA ARG A 18 -21.10 15.80 -11.33
C ARG A 18 -21.22 14.97 -10.05
N ALA A 19 -22.36 14.33 -9.81
CA ALA A 19 -22.56 13.47 -8.64
C ALA A 19 -21.61 12.26 -8.64
N TRP A 20 -21.37 11.67 -9.81
CA TRP A 20 -20.38 10.61 -10.00
C TRP A 20 -18.95 11.09 -9.74
N PHE A 21 -18.57 12.27 -10.26
CA PHE A 21 -17.25 12.86 -10.03
C PHE A 21 -17.01 13.17 -8.54
N LEU A 22 -17.99 13.77 -7.87
CA LEU A 22 -17.91 14.09 -6.43
C LEU A 22 -17.80 12.82 -5.58
N SER A 23 -18.63 11.81 -5.83
CA SER A 23 -18.59 10.54 -5.10
C SER A 23 -17.26 9.79 -5.32
N SER A 24 -16.74 9.79 -6.54
CA SER A 24 -15.43 9.20 -6.88
C SER A 24 -14.29 9.89 -6.14
N ARG A 25 -14.30 11.23 -6.06
CA ARG A 25 -13.29 12.00 -5.33
C ARG A 25 -13.35 11.72 -3.83
N VAL A 26 -14.54 11.72 -3.23
CA VAL A 26 -14.72 11.41 -1.79
C VAL A 26 -14.22 10.00 -1.47
N GLN A 27 -14.52 9.02 -2.32
CA GLN A 27 -14.03 7.65 -2.14
C GLN A 27 -12.50 7.58 -2.24
N ASP A 28 -11.90 8.30 -3.18
CA ASP A 28 -10.44 8.38 -3.33
C ASP A 28 -9.76 9.02 -2.10
N TYR A 29 -10.34 10.07 -1.51
CA TYR A 29 -9.85 10.69 -0.26
C TYR A 29 -9.89 9.72 0.92
N ARG A 30 -11.02 9.04 1.11
CA ARG A 30 -11.19 8.07 2.20
C ARG A 30 -10.26 6.87 2.04
N GLY A 31 -10.05 6.42 0.81
CA GLY A 31 -9.08 5.37 0.49
C GLY A 31 -7.66 5.77 0.89
N GLU A 32 -7.23 6.98 0.50
CA GLU A 32 -5.87 7.45 0.81
C GLU A 32 -5.65 7.66 2.31
N ALA A 33 -6.63 8.24 3.02
CA ALA A 33 -6.55 8.42 4.47
C ALA A 33 -6.41 7.09 5.23
N ARG A 34 -7.18 6.06 4.85
CA ARG A 34 -7.10 4.73 5.46
C ARG A 34 -5.75 4.08 5.24
N VAL A 35 -5.19 4.18 4.03
CA VAL A 35 -3.87 3.63 3.75
C VAL A 35 -2.79 4.40 4.50
N ASN A 36 -2.89 5.72 4.57
CA ASN A 36 -1.93 6.52 5.33
C ASN A 36 -1.95 6.16 6.83
N LEU A 37 -3.13 5.89 7.39
CA LEU A 37 -3.26 5.37 8.75
C LEU A 37 -2.60 4.00 8.91
N LEU A 38 -2.89 3.04 8.02
CA LEU A 38 -2.23 1.72 8.08
C LEU A 38 -0.71 1.82 7.95
N ARG A 39 -0.22 2.76 7.12
CA ARG A 39 1.21 3.05 6.99
C ARG A 39 1.80 3.48 8.33
N LEU A 40 1.19 4.46 9.01
CA LEU A 40 1.63 4.91 10.33
C LEU A 40 1.58 3.81 11.38
N VAL A 41 0.52 3.00 11.40
CA VAL A 41 0.40 1.85 12.32
C VAL A 41 1.50 0.83 12.07
N ALA A 42 1.78 0.50 10.80
CA ALA A 42 2.86 -0.43 10.46
C ALA A 42 4.22 0.12 10.88
N ILE A 43 4.55 1.38 10.54
CA ILE A 43 5.81 2.03 10.95
C ILE A 43 5.95 1.99 12.47
N ALA A 44 4.91 2.38 13.20
CA ALA A 44 4.94 2.38 14.66
C ALA A 44 5.16 0.97 15.21
N ALA A 45 4.45 -0.04 14.70
CA ALA A 45 4.61 -1.42 15.15
C ALA A 45 6.03 -1.94 14.93
N PHE A 46 6.58 -1.80 13.71
CA PHE A 46 7.94 -2.26 13.41
C PHE A 46 9.01 -1.47 14.18
N TYR A 47 8.84 -0.15 14.32
CA TYR A 47 9.79 0.67 15.07
C TYR A 47 9.76 0.36 16.57
N LEU A 48 8.59 0.05 17.15
CA LEU A 48 8.51 -0.39 18.54
C LEU A 48 9.19 -1.74 18.78
N ILE A 49 9.04 -2.68 17.84
CA ILE A 49 9.75 -3.97 17.90
C ILE A 49 11.27 -3.74 17.83
N GLU A 50 11.72 -2.89 16.92
CA GLU A 50 13.13 -2.51 16.79
C GLU A 50 13.65 -1.82 18.07
N LEU A 51 12.88 -0.89 18.63
CA LEU A 51 13.24 -0.20 19.86
C LEU A 51 13.33 -1.15 21.07
N ALA A 52 12.42 -2.13 21.15
CA ALA A 52 12.43 -3.17 22.17
C ALA A 52 13.65 -4.11 22.01
N SER A 53 14.00 -4.46 20.76
CA SER A 53 15.21 -5.21 20.43
C SER A 53 16.47 -4.45 20.82
N HIS A 54 16.55 -3.15 20.51
CA HIS A 54 17.69 -2.30 20.85
C HIS A 54 17.91 -2.18 22.37
N HIS A 55 16.82 -2.08 23.16
CA HIS A 55 16.92 -1.97 24.62
C HIS A 55 17.03 -3.33 25.34
N GLY A 56 16.94 -4.46 24.63
CA GLY A 56 17.02 -5.80 25.22
C GLY A 56 15.89 -6.07 26.20
N VAL A 57 14.65 -5.74 25.83
CA VAL A 57 13.49 -5.90 26.71
C VAL A 57 13.17 -7.39 26.90
N SER A 58 13.22 -7.86 28.15
CA SER A 58 12.84 -9.22 28.53
C SER A 58 11.48 -9.24 29.23
N LEU A 59 10.41 -9.51 28.48
CA LEU A 59 9.06 -9.71 29.02
C LEU A 59 8.78 -11.20 29.23
N GLY A 60 9.55 -11.85 30.11
CA GLY A 60 9.37 -13.27 30.44
C GLY A 60 9.55 -14.20 29.23
N PRO A 61 8.50 -14.91 28.74
CA PRO A 61 8.61 -15.80 27.58
C PRO A 61 8.89 -15.07 26.25
N LEU A 62 8.64 -13.75 26.19
CA LEU A 62 8.99 -12.88 25.05
C LEU A 62 10.33 -12.18 25.33
N ALA A 63 11.39 -12.94 25.56
CA ALA A 63 12.73 -12.40 25.64
C ALA A 63 13.19 -12.01 24.23
N ILE A 64 13.26 -10.71 23.94
CA ILE A 64 13.87 -10.20 22.71
C ILE A 64 15.34 -9.92 23.06
N PRO A 65 16.29 -10.73 22.56
CA PRO A 65 17.70 -10.50 22.85
C PRO A 65 18.12 -9.12 22.32
N ALA A 66 19.05 -8.47 23.03
CA ALA A 66 19.65 -7.24 22.54
C ALA A 66 20.40 -7.54 21.23
N ALA A 67 19.77 -7.20 20.12
CA ALA A 67 20.28 -7.42 18.78
C ALA A 67 20.14 -6.10 18.03
N GLY A 68 21.26 -5.40 17.85
CA GLY A 68 21.28 -4.12 17.14
C GLY A 68 22.56 -3.35 17.40
N ASP A 69 23.31 -3.07 16.35
CA ASP A 69 24.37 -2.07 16.37
C ASP A 69 23.75 -0.67 16.47
N ARG A 70 24.42 0.28 17.14
CA ARG A 70 23.97 1.69 17.22
C ARG A 70 23.83 2.30 15.83
N ALA A 71 24.69 1.90 14.89
CA ALA A 71 24.62 2.34 13.49
C ALA A 71 23.32 1.86 12.81
N PHE A 72 22.91 0.62 13.08
CA PHE A 72 21.66 0.07 12.56
C PHE A 72 20.45 0.80 13.14
N HIS A 73 20.43 1.02 14.46
CA HIS A 73 19.34 1.75 15.11
C HIS A 73 19.20 3.18 14.57
N ALA A 74 20.31 3.90 14.39
CA ALA A 74 20.31 5.25 13.83
C ALA A 74 19.75 5.26 12.39
N ALA A 75 20.15 4.31 11.56
CA ALA A 75 19.67 4.18 10.18
C ALA A 75 18.19 3.80 10.10
N ALA A 76 17.75 2.83 10.92
CA ALA A 76 16.34 2.44 11.03
C ALA A 76 15.47 3.62 11.51
N THR A 77 15.97 4.41 12.45
CA THR A 77 15.30 5.63 12.95
C THR A 77 15.20 6.70 11.88
N ALA A 78 16.27 6.93 11.10
CA ALA A 78 16.26 7.89 10.00
C ALA A 78 15.26 7.49 8.90
N LEU A 79 15.20 6.19 8.56
CA LEU A 79 14.22 5.67 7.60
C LEU A 79 12.79 5.80 8.14
N ALA A 80 12.54 5.45 9.41
CA ALA A 80 11.24 5.63 10.05
C ALA A 80 10.80 7.10 10.05
N ALA A 81 11.71 8.03 10.37
CA ALA A 81 11.44 9.47 10.29
C ALA A 81 11.12 9.93 8.86
N GLY A 82 11.82 9.40 7.85
CA GLY A 82 11.52 9.63 6.44
C GLY A 82 10.11 9.17 6.06
N TRP A 83 9.71 7.99 6.54
CA TRP A 83 8.37 7.44 6.34
C TRP A 83 7.26 8.25 7.02
N VAL A 84 7.48 8.69 8.27
CA VAL A 84 6.56 9.57 9.00
C VAL A 84 6.44 10.91 8.27
N SER A 85 7.55 11.46 7.77
CA SER A 85 7.54 12.71 6.99
C SER A 85 6.73 12.55 5.70
N LEU A 86 6.88 11.42 5.00
CA LEU A 86 6.05 11.11 3.82
C LEU A 86 4.56 11.01 4.19
N ALA A 87 4.23 10.32 5.28
CA ALA A 87 2.85 10.19 5.76
C ALA A 87 2.25 11.53 6.17
N ALA A 88 3.03 12.41 6.80
CA ALA A 88 2.64 13.77 7.13
C ALA A 88 2.42 14.63 5.88
N ALA A 89 3.31 14.54 4.88
CA ALA A 89 3.17 15.25 3.62
C ALA A 89 1.87 14.85 2.89
N VAL A 90 1.54 13.54 2.86
CA VAL A 90 0.27 13.04 2.32
C VAL A 90 -0.91 13.58 3.11
N GLN A 91 -0.86 13.52 4.45
CA GLN A 91 -1.96 14.03 5.30
C GLN A 91 -2.19 15.53 5.10
N LEU A 92 -1.13 16.32 5.00
CA LEU A 92 -1.19 17.75 4.73
C LEU A 92 -1.75 18.04 3.32
N GLY A 93 -1.37 17.25 2.32
CA GLY A 93 -1.95 17.33 0.97
C GLY A 93 -3.45 17.03 0.96
N LEU A 94 -3.86 15.99 1.69
CA LEU A 94 -5.28 15.63 1.86
C LEU A 94 -6.06 16.76 2.55
N GLY A 95 -5.49 17.36 3.61
CA GLY A 95 -6.10 18.48 4.33
C GLY A 95 -6.26 19.75 3.49
N ARG A 96 -5.42 19.93 2.45
CA ARG A 96 -5.51 21.05 1.50
C ARG A 96 -6.38 20.76 0.27
N GLY A 97 -7.01 19.58 0.19
CA GLY A 97 -7.81 19.21 -0.98
C GLY A 97 -6.99 18.96 -2.25
N ILE A 98 -5.68 18.73 -2.12
CA ILE A 98 -4.76 18.46 -3.23
C ILE A 98 -4.55 16.94 -3.31
N LEU A 99 -5.26 16.27 -4.23
CA LEU A 99 -5.09 14.85 -4.51
C LEU A 99 -4.73 14.61 -5.98
N PRO A 100 -3.44 14.75 -6.36
CA PRO A 100 -2.96 14.41 -7.69
C PRO A 100 -3.10 12.90 -7.90
N ALA A 101 -3.56 12.48 -9.08
CA ALA A 101 -3.66 11.05 -9.41
C ALA A 101 -2.30 10.32 -9.29
N ALA A 102 -1.20 11.03 -9.55
CA ALA A 102 0.17 10.53 -9.44
C ALA A 102 0.63 10.25 -8.00
N LEU A 103 0.04 10.92 -6.99
CA LEU A 103 0.49 10.84 -5.60
C LEU A 103 0.47 9.40 -5.06
N LYS A 104 -0.52 8.60 -5.50
CA LYS A 104 -0.67 7.19 -5.11
C LYS A 104 0.51 6.34 -5.60
N TYR A 105 0.99 6.61 -6.81
CA TYR A 105 2.14 5.89 -7.39
C TYR A 105 3.44 6.33 -6.74
N VAL A 106 3.61 7.65 -6.54
CA VAL A 106 4.80 8.21 -5.89
C VAL A 106 4.95 7.67 -4.47
N THR A 107 3.89 7.72 -3.66
CA THR A 107 3.93 7.23 -2.28
C THR A 107 4.17 5.74 -2.20
N THR A 108 3.53 4.94 -3.06
CA THR A 108 3.77 3.48 -3.12
C THR A 108 5.19 3.17 -3.57
N GLY A 109 5.73 3.90 -4.54
CA GLY A 109 7.11 3.74 -4.99
C GLY A 109 8.11 4.08 -3.90
N LEU A 110 7.88 5.18 -3.16
CA LEU A 110 8.68 5.54 -2.00
C LEU A 110 8.60 4.49 -0.89
N ASP A 111 7.41 3.92 -0.62
CA ASP A 111 7.27 2.82 0.35
C ASP A 111 8.15 1.62 -0.03
N VAL A 112 8.19 1.25 -1.32
CA VAL A 112 9.05 0.17 -1.83
C VAL A 112 10.53 0.51 -1.68
N VAL A 113 10.93 1.74 -2.04
CA VAL A 113 12.34 2.18 -1.95
C VAL A 113 12.80 2.21 -0.50
N LEU A 114 12.02 2.81 0.40
CA LEU A 114 12.35 2.89 1.82
C LEU A 114 12.41 1.50 2.47
N LEU A 115 11.49 0.59 2.12
CA LEU A 115 11.52 -0.79 2.61
C LEU A 115 12.73 -1.56 2.08
N THR A 116 13.06 -1.37 0.80
CA THR A 116 14.23 -2.01 0.22
C THR A 116 15.52 -1.49 0.88
N ALA A 117 15.61 -0.18 1.12
CA ALA A 117 16.73 0.43 1.85
C ALA A 117 16.85 -0.10 3.29
N LEU A 118 15.72 -0.25 4.00
CA LEU A 118 15.68 -0.83 5.34
C LEU A 118 16.18 -2.29 5.33
N LEU A 119 15.77 -3.08 4.32
CA LEU A 119 16.23 -4.46 4.18
C LEU A 119 17.73 -4.55 3.89
N MET A 120 18.28 -3.62 3.09
CA MET A 120 19.72 -3.59 2.78
C MET A 120 20.59 -3.34 4.03
N ILE A 121 20.11 -2.55 5.00
CA ILE A 121 20.88 -2.27 6.23
C ILE A 121 20.67 -3.33 7.33
N ALA A 122 19.60 -4.12 7.25
CA ALA A 122 19.29 -5.22 8.16
C ALA A 122 20.01 -6.51 7.71
N ASP A 123 19.32 -7.65 7.75
CA ASP A 123 19.82 -8.96 7.27
C ASP A 123 19.47 -9.26 5.81
N GLY A 124 19.22 -8.23 5.00
CA GLY A 124 18.94 -8.39 3.58
C GLY A 124 17.75 -9.32 3.29
N PRO A 125 17.87 -10.23 2.30
CA PRO A 125 16.81 -11.16 1.92
C PRO A 125 16.37 -12.16 2.99
N ARG A 126 17.20 -12.38 4.02
CA ARG A 126 16.90 -13.31 5.12
C ARG A 126 16.06 -12.63 6.21
N SER A 127 16.01 -11.30 6.21
CA SER A 127 15.29 -10.54 7.22
C SER A 127 13.79 -10.88 7.21
N PRO A 128 13.18 -11.10 8.38
CA PRO A 128 11.72 -11.26 8.48
C PRO A 128 10.97 -10.01 8.01
N LEU A 129 11.65 -8.86 7.89
CA LEU A 129 11.10 -7.62 7.33
C LEU A 129 10.70 -7.74 5.85
N VAL A 130 11.10 -8.80 5.14
CA VAL A 130 10.59 -9.10 3.78
C VAL A 130 9.06 -9.22 3.79
N ALA A 131 8.45 -9.60 4.92
CA ALA A 131 7.00 -9.56 5.12
C ALA A 131 6.39 -8.16 4.83
N GLY A 132 7.16 -7.09 4.99
CA GLY A 132 6.74 -5.72 4.69
C GLY A 132 6.32 -5.51 3.24
N TYR A 133 6.88 -6.26 2.27
CA TYR A 133 6.47 -6.16 0.87
C TYR A 133 5.01 -6.60 0.68
N PHE A 134 4.55 -7.59 1.44
CA PHE A 134 3.15 -8.02 1.44
C PHE A 134 2.22 -6.95 2.03
N LEU A 135 2.70 -6.19 3.02
CA LEU A 135 1.93 -5.07 3.57
C LEU A 135 1.77 -3.94 2.55
N ILE A 136 2.81 -3.65 1.75
CA ILE A 136 2.71 -2.69 0.65
C ILE A 136 1.68 -3.16 -0.38
N LEU A 137 1.71 -4.45 -0.75
CA LEU A 137 0.71 -5.05 -1.63
C LEU A 137 -0.70 -4.90 -1.07
N ALA A 138 -0.92 -5.27 0.19
CA ALA A 138 -2.21 -5.14 0.87
C ALA A 138 -2.71 -3.68 0.90
N ALA A 139 -1.82 -2.74 1.23
CA ALA A 139 -2.11 -1.31 1.22
C ALA A 139 -2.45 -0.79 -0.18
N SER A 140 -1.80 -1.31 -1.23
CA SER A 140 -2.11 -0.96 -2.62
C SER A 140 -3.53 -1.38 -3.03
N ALA A 141 -3.98 -2.56 -2.58
CA ALA A 141 -5.30 -3.10 -2.91
C ALA A 141 -6.44 -2.27 -2.29
N MET A 142 -6.22 -1.68 -1.09
CA MET A 142 -7.23 -0.83 -0.44
C MET A 142 -7.58 0.44 -1.23
N ARG A 143 -6.72 0.86 -2.18
CA ARG A 143 -7.00 2.02 -3.05
C ARG A 143 -7.92 1.66 -4.23
N PHE A 144 -8.37 0.40 -4.33
CA PHE A 144 -9.28 -0.12 -5.36
C PHE A 144 -8.90 0.24 -6.81
N ARG A 145 -7.61 0.49 -7.09
CA ARG A 145 -7.09 0.83 -8.42
C ARG A 145 -6.21 -0.30 -8.94
N LEU A 146 -6.70 -1.02 -9.96
CA LEU A 146 -6.03 -2.18 -10.53
C LEU A 146 -4.62 -1.83 -11.08
N SER A 147 -4.46 -0.69 -11.74
CA SER A 147 -3.17 -0.24 -12.24
C SER A 147 -2.14 -0.03 -11.13
N LEU A 148 -2.59 0.42 -9.95
CA LEU A 148 -1.72 0.62 -8.80
C LEU A 148 -1.27 -0.70 -8.18
N VAL A 149 -2.14 -1.72 -8.17
CA VAL A 149 -1.77 -3.07 -7.70
C VAL A 149 -0.70 -3.67 -8.59
N TRP A 150 -0.83 -3.54 -9.92
CA TRP A 150 0.21 -4.01 -10.84
C TRP A 150 1.52 -3.26 -10.67
N PHE A 151 1.47 -1.93 -10.53
CA PHE A 151 2.64 -1.12 -10.23
C PHE A 151 3.30 -1.54 -8.92
N ALA A 152 2.53 -1.73 -7.85
CA ALA A 152 3.03 -2.19 -6.56
C ALA A 152 3.65 -3.59 -6.66
N THR A 153 3.01 -4.51 -7.38
CA THR A 153 3.50 -5.88 -7.59
C THR A 153 4.84 -5.88 -8.33
N ALA A 154 4.91 -5.16 -9.45
CA ALA A 154 6.16 -5.01 -10.19
C ALA A 154 7.24 -4.33 -9.32
N GLY A 155 6.87 -3.29 -8.56
CA GLY A 155 7.76 -2.56 -7.66
C GLY A 155 8.34 -3.44 -6.56
N VAL A 156 7.52 -4.20 -5.82
CA VAL A 156 8.02 -5.07 -4.75
C VAL A 156 8.85 -6.24 -5.29
N MET A 157 8.48 -6.80 -6.45
CA MET A 157 9.29 -7.83 -7.11
C MET A 157 10.64 -7.28 -7.57
N ALA A 158 10.65 -6.08 -8.16
CA ALA A 158 11.88 -5.41 -8.57
C ALA A 158 12.75 -5.03 -7.37
N GLY A 159 12.16 -4.51 -6.29
CA GLY A 159 12.86 -4.21 -5.03
C GLY A 159 13.49 -5.45 -4.40
N TYR A 160 12.76 -6.57 -4.38
CA TYR A 160 13.30 -7.84 -3.90
C TYR A 160 14.41 -8.38 -4.81
N ALA A 161 14.23 -8.34 -6.14
CA ALA A 161 15.27 -8.73 -7.09
C ALA A 161 16.53 -7.86 -6.97
N TRP A 162 16.35 -6.55 -6.75
CA TRP A 162 17.43 -5.61 -6.46
C TRP A 162 18.18 -5.99 -5.19
N LEU A 163 17.45 -6.35 -4.12
CA LEU A 163 18.04 -6.81 -2.86
C LEU A 163 18.89 -8.08 -3.07
N GLN A 164 18.45 -9.02 -3.91
CA GLN A 164 19.25 -10.19 -4.27
C GLN A 164 20.53 -9.82 -5.03
N GLY A 165 20.41 -8.90 -6.00
CA GLY A 165 21.55 -8.40 -6.76
C GLY A 165 22.56 -7.70 -5.86
N TRP A 166 22.09 -6.83 -4.97
CA TRP A 166 22.92 -6.15 -3.98
C TRP A 166 23.68 -7.14 -3.08
N ALA A 167 22.99 -8.14 -2.53
CA ALA A 167 23.60 -9.16 -1.68
C ALA A 167 24.63 -10.03 -2.42
N LEU A 168 24.45 -10.25 -3.74
CA LEU A 168 25.39 -11.02 -4.54
C LEU A 168 26.65 -10.23 -4.92
N TRP A 169 26.50 -8.92 -5.21
CA TRP A 169 27.56 -8.11 -5.83
C TRP A 169 28.36 -7.29 -4.81
N LEU A 170 27.71 -6.73 -3.78
CA LEU A 170 28.33 -5.78 -2.84
C LEU A 170 28.76 -6.40 -1.51
N GLU A 171 28.11 -7.48 -1.07
CA GLU A 171 28.48 -8.17 0.18
C GLU A 171 28.74 -9.69 0.01
N PRO A 172 29.72 -10.13 -0.82
CA PRO A 172 29.98 -11.56 -1.03
C PRO A 172 30.37 -12.33 0.25
N HIS A 173 30.85 -11.63 1.28
CA HIS A 173 31.47 -12.19 2.48
C HIS A 173 30.49 -12.32 3.66
N ARG A 174 29.28 -11.79 3.56
CA ARG A 174 28.23 -11.96 4.57
C ARG A 174 27.39 -13.20 4.23
N ASP A 175 27.10 -14.02 5.23
CA ASP A 175 26.28 -15.24 5.11
C ASP A 175 24.77 -14.92 5.00
N VAL A 176 24.46 -13.97 4.12
CA VAL A 176 23.12 -13.41 3.86
C VAL A 176 22.52 -14.04 2.59
N ARG A 177 23.25 -14.97 1.96
CA ARG A 177 22.84 -15.66 0.73
C ARG A 177 21.72 -16.65 1.02
N VAL A 178 20.50 -16.22 0.72
CA VAL A 178 19.33 -17.09 0.70
C VAL A 178 19.42 -18.08 -0.48
N PRO A 179 19.18 -19.39 -0.29
CA PRO A 179 19.19 -20.35 -1.39
C PRO A 179 18.23 -19.95 -2.52
N ARG A 180 18.64 -20.15 -3.79
CA ARG A 180 17.87 -19.71 -4.98
C ARG A 180 16.40 -20.16 -4.95
N TYR A 181 16.14 -21.36 -4.43
CA TYR A 181 14.78 -21.89 -4.26
C TYR A 181 13.89 -21.02 -3.36
N HIS A 182 14.40 -20.51 -2.23
CA HIS A 182 13.65 -19.61 -1.35
C HIS A 182 13.37 -18.26 -2.03
N GLN A 183 14.31 -17.76 -2.84
CA GLN A 183 14.12 -16.52 -3.60
C GLN A 183 12.97 -16.66 -4.61
N LEU A 184 12.92 -17.79 -5.31
CA LEU A 184 11.83 -18.11 -6.23
C LEU A 184 10.50 -18.23 -5.49
N ILE A 185 10.46 -18.88 -4.31
CA ILE A 185 9.24 -18.95 -3.48
C ILE A 185 8.73 -17.54 -3.15
N VAL A 186 9.60 -16.64 -2.68
CA VAL A 186 9.18 -15.27 -2.30
C VAL A 186 8.69 -14.50 -3.51
N LEU A 187 9.40 -14.53 -4.65
CA LEU A 187 8.97 -13.86 -5.87
C LEU A 187 7.63 -14.41 -6.39
N THR A 188 7.46 -15.73 -6.37
CA THR A 188 6.20 -16.37 -6.75
C THR A 188 5.08 -15.98 -5.78
N ALA A 189 5.34 -15.95 -4.47
CA ALA A 189 4.37 -15.55 -3.46
C ALA A 189 3.94 -14.08 -3.63
N LEU A 190 4.87 -13.15 -3.88
CA LEU A 190 4.58 -11.75 -4.17
C LEU A 190 3.74 -11.60 -5.44
N GLY A 191 4.13 -12.30 -6.52
CA GLY A 191 3.40 -12.29 -7.78
C GLY A 191 1.99 -12.83 -7.64
N LEU A 192 1.83 -14.00 -7.00
CA LEU A 192 0.52 -14.60 -6.74
C LEU A 192 -0.35 -13.71 -5.85
N CYS A 193 0.22 -13.09 -4.81
CA CYS A 193 -0.49 -12.14 -3.96
C CYS A 193 -1.04 -10.97 -4.77
N GLY A 194 -0.22 -10.37 -5.63
CA GLY A 194 -0.64 -9.29 -6.54
C GLY A 194 -1.75 -9.71 -7.51
N ILE A 195 -1.65 -10.92 -8.09
CA ILE A 195 -2.68 -11.49 -8.97
C ILE A 195 -3.99 -11.68 -8.21
N ILE A 196 -3.94 -12.30 -7.04
CA ILE A 196 -5.12 -12.56 -6.19
C ILE A 196 -5.80 -11.24 -5.82
N GLN A 197 -5.03 -10.24 -5.37
CA GLN A 197 -5.56 -8.90 -5.07
C GLN A 197 -6.21 -8.26 -6.30
N GLY A 198 -5.58 -8.38 -7.47
CA GLY A 198 -6.15 -7.93 -8.74
C GLY A 198 -7.48 -8.61 -9.07
N GLN A 199 -7.62 -9.91 -8.82
CA GLN A 199 -8.87 -10.64 -9.01
C GLN A 199 -9.95 -10.24 -8.00
N VAL A 200 -9.58 -10.06 -6.73
CA VAL A 200 -10.52 -9.59 -5.70
C VAL A 200 -11.09 -8.22 -6.08
N ILE A 201 -10.26 -7.28 -6.55
CA ILE A 201 -10.73 -5.96 -7.00
C ILE A 201 -11.66 -6.08 -8.21
N ARG A 202 -11.33 -6.93 -9.20
CA ARG A 202 -12.19 -7.18 -10.36
C ARG A 202 -13.54 -7.76 -9.94
N ARG A 203 -13.54 -8.75 -9.03
CA ARG A 203 -14.75 -9.39 -8.52
C ARG A 203 -15.62 -8.41 -7.75
N VAL A 204 -15.04 -7.60 -6.86
CA VAL A 204 -15.77 -6.57 -6.11
C VAL A 204 -16.42 -5.56 -7.05
N ARG A 205 -15.70 -5.11 -8.09
CA ARG A 205 -16.26 -4.20 -9.10
C ARG A 205 -17.44 -4.83 -9.84
N ALA A 206 -17.33 -6.10 -10.23
CA ALA A 206 -18.43 -6.80 -10.90
C ALA A 206 -19.68 -6.90 -10.00
N MET A 207 -19.52 -7.21 -8.71
CA MET A 207 -20.64 -7.28 -7.75
C MET A 207 -21.34 -5.93 -7.55
N VAL A 208 -20.58 -4.82 -7.54
CA VAL A 208 -21.17 -3.48 -7.43
C VAL A 208 -22.00 -3.13 -8.67
N VAL A 209 -21.51 -3.44 -9.86
CA VAL A 209 -22.25 -3.21 -11.12
C VAL A 209 -23.53 -4.05 -11.16
N GLU A 210 -23.45 -5.32 -10.79
CA GLU A 210 -24.60 -6.22 -10.73
C GLU A 210 -25.66 -5.73 -9.73
N ASN A 211 -25.23 -5.30 -8.54
CA ASN A 211 -26.15 -4.77 -7.52
C ASN A 211 -26.84 -3.48 -7.99
N ALA A 212 -26.09 -2.57 -8.63
CA ALA A 212 -26.67 -1.35 -9.20
C ALA A 212 -27.73 -1.66 -10.28
N ALA A 213 -27.48 -2.67 -11.14
CA ALA A 213 -28.45 -3.11 -12.14
C ALA A 213 -29.72 -3.70 -11.50
N ARG A 214 -29.59 -4.48 -10.42
CA ARG A 214 -30.73 -5.05 -9.68
C ARG A 214 -31.61 -3.96 -9.04
N LEU A 215 -30.99 -2.95 -8.45
CA LEU A 215 -31.70 -1.81 -7.86
C LEU A 215 -32.45 -1.00 -8.93
N ALA A 216 -31.85 -0.79 -10.10
CA ALA A 216 -32.50 -0.12 -11.22
C ALA A 216 -33.66 -0.92 -11.84
N ALA A 217 -33.60 -2.26 -11.79
CA ALA A 217 -34.62 -3.15 -12.32
C ALA A 217 -35.78 -3.42 -11.34
N THR A 218 -35.77 -2.87 -10.13
CA THR A 218 -36.85 -3.02 -9.14
C THR A 218 -37.86 -1.88 -9.32
N PRO A 219 -39.02 -2.09 -9.99
CA PRO A 219 -40.02 -1.05 -10.18
C PRO A 219 -40.68 -0.72 -8.83
N GLY A 220 -40.45 0.51 -8.32
CA GLY A 220 -41.06 1.00 -7.09
C GLY A 220 -40.21 1.98 -6.26
N ALA A 221 -38.92 2.13 -6.56
CA ALA A 221 -38.02 3.00 -5.76
C ALA A 221 -37.98 4.49 -6.17
N THR A 222 -38.74 4.89 -7.20
CA THR A 222 -38.67 6.25 -7.79
C THR A 222 -39.98 7.04 -7.72
N ASP A 223 -40.86 6.79 -6.75
CA ASP A 223 -41.96 7.73 -6.44
C ASP A 223 -41.73 8.46 -5.11
N PRO A 224 -40.95 9.56 -5.09
CA PRO A 224 -40.89 10.47 -3.95
C PRO A 224 -42.11 11.42 -3.85
N THR A 225 -43.13 11.27 -4.69
CA THR A 225 -44.31 12.14 -4.76
C THR A 225 -45.64 11.44 -4.45
N GLY A 226 -45.59 10.27 -3.82
CA GLY A 226 -46.76 9.55 -3.31
C GLY A 226 -47.52 10.36 -2.24
N GLY A 227 -48.29 11.34 -2.71
CA GLY A 227 -49.32 12.04 -1.96
C GLY A 227 -50.43 11.04 -1.64
N GLY A 228 -50.32 10.44 -0.46
CA GLY A 228 -51.36 9.64 0.16
C GLY A 228 -51.69 10.23 1.53
N LEU A 229 -52.46 11.32 1.55
CA LEU A 229 -53.28 11.68 2.71
C LEU A 229 -54.59 10.89 2.61
N PRO A 230 -55.02 10.17 3.66
CA PRO A 230 -56.43 10.10 4.01
C PRO A 230 -56.86 11.37 4.75
#